data_AF-A0A9Q3CAJ5-F1
#
_entry.id   AF-A0A9Q3CAJ5-F1
#
_cell.length_a   1.000
_cell.length_b   1.000
_cell.length_c   1.000
_cell.angle_alpha   90.00
_cell.angle_beta   90.00
_cell.angle_gamma   90.00
#
_symmetry.space_group_name_H-M   'P 1'
#
loop_
_entity.id
_entity.type
_entity.pdbx_description
1 polymer ?
#
loop_
_entity_poly.entity_id
_entity_poly.type
_entity_poly.pdbx_seq_one_letter_code
_entity_poly.pdbx_strand_id
1 'polypeptide(L)'
;MGDAIRQQSDEEKDPREEFLVECQEETQLEIQDIRSLKILRTTRPAVAIGEEPLFKIRGHDIDVYLDVERPYTAMLRRPPYPESLETRKEIEKHINELPERDFIRKIGHNEVMEITKPVLITWDYGKSGLCGDFRPLNKYTKADRYSIPRILHALDKLAKGKYVTKMNYMKGFHQN
;
A
#
# COMPACT_ATOMS: atom_id res chain seq x y z
N MET A 1 5.02 56.06 -18.59
CA MET A 1 5.84 55.32 -19.56
C MET A 1 6.59 54.26 -18.78
N GLY A 2 6.26 52.98 -18.79
CA GLY A 2 5.26 52.15 -19.47
C GLY A 2 5.56 50.71 -19.03
N ASP A 3 4.51 49.91 -18.81
CA ASP A 3 4.36 48.48 -19.12
C ASP A 3 5.50 47.48 -18.77
N ALA A 4 5.28 46.26 -18.26
CA ALA A 4 4.11 45.46 -17.95
C ALA A 4 4.55 44.29 -17.05
N ILE A 5 3.64 43.89 -16.16
CA ILE A 5 3.66 42.64 -15.41
C ILE A 5 3.61 41.48 -16.42
N ARG A 6 4.48 40.48 -16.29
CA ARG A 6 4.28 39.19 -16.95
C ARG A 6 4.50 38.07 -15.94
N GLN A 7 3.40 37.68 -15.31
CA GLN A 7 3.22 36.37 -14.69
C GLN A 7 3.38 35.33 -15.80
N GLN A 8 4.29 34.37 -15.64
CA GLN A 8 4.23 33.12 -16.39
C GLN A 8 3.42 32.15 -15.53
N SER A 9 2.17 31.94 -15.92
CA SER A 9 1.35 30.83 -15.48
C SER A 9 1.88 29.57 -16.16
N ASP A 10 2.56 28.72 -15.40
CA ASP A 10 2.64 27.31 -15.74
C ASP A 10 1.21 26.77 -15.61
N GLU A 11 0.53 26.62 -16.75
CA GLU A 11 -0.73 25.88 -16.83
C GLU A 11 -0.44 24.44 -16.41
N GLU A 12 -0.67 24.17 -15.13
CA GLU A 12 -0.82 22.85 -14.55
C GLU A 12 -1.95 22.16 -15.32
N LYS A 13 -1.60 21.48 -16.41
CA LYS A 13 -2.54 20.72 -17.21
C LYS A 13 -3.25 19.76 -16.29
N ASP A 14 -4.55 19.97 -16.18
CA ASP A 14 -5.40 19.19 -15.34
C ASP A 14 -5.36 17.72 -15.82
N PRO A 15 -5.00 16.75 -14.97
CA PRO A 15 -5.02 15.33 -15.35
C PRO A 15 -6.42 14.85 -15.80
N ARG A 16 -7.46 15.67 -15.58
CA ARG A 16 -8.80 15.50 -16.14
C ARG A 16 -8.85 15.69 -17.67
N GLU A 17 -8.00 16.52 -18.27
CA GLU A 17 -8.00 16.77 -19.72
C GLU A 17 -7.21 15.71 -20.51
N GLU A 18 -6.10 15.22 -19.98
CA GLU A 18 -5.33 14.13 -20.62
C GLU A 18 -6.15 12.83 -20.70
N PHE A 19 -6.94 12.54 -19.66
CA PHE A 19 -7.84 11.38 -19.63
C PHE A 19 -9.06 11.50 -20.57
N LEU A 20 -9.49 12.74 -20.88
CA LEU A 20 -10.58 12.97 -21.84
C LEU A 20 -10.17 12.63 -23.26
N VAL A 21 -8.89 12.84 -23.61
CA VAL A 21 -8.33 12.49 -24.92
C VAL A 21 -8.19 10.97 -25.04
N GLU A 22 -7.71 10.31 -23.98
CA GLU A 22 -7.54 8.85 -23.94
C GLU A 22 -8.88 8.08 -24.01
N CYS A 23 -9.98 8.69 -23.54
CA CYS A 23 -11.34 8.11 -23.64
C CYS A 23 -12.06 8.39 -24.96
N GLN A 24 -11.60 9.36 -25.77
CA GLN A 24 -12.20 9.67 -27.07
C GLN A 24 -11.71 8.73 -28.17
N GLU A 25 -10.56 8.09 -27.97
CA GLU A 25 -10.02 7.08 -28.88
C GLU A 25 -10.56 5.69 -28.52
N GLU A 26 -11.66 5.35 -29.19
CA GLU A 26 -12.09 4.00 -29.57
C GLU A 26 -12.44 2.99 -28.46
N THR A 27 -13.73 2.93 -28.11
CA THR A 27 -14.47 1.65 -28.15
C THR A 27 -15.98 1.88 -28.16
N GLN A 28 -16.72 1.08 -28.94
CA GLN A 28 -18.17 0.99 -28.85
C GLN A 28 -18.55 0.35 -27.52
N LEU A 29 -18.63 1.17 -26.47
CA LEU A 29 -18.99 0.74 -25.12
C LEU A 29 -20.52 0.61 -25.01
N GLU A 30 -21.00 -0.49 -24.43
CA GLU A 30 -22.43 -0.67 -24.20
C GLU A 30 -22.95 0.38 -23.19
N ILE A 31 -24.27 0.65 -23.19
CA ILE A 31 -24.90 1.63 -22.29
C ILE A 31 -24.57 1.36 -20.81
N GLN A 32 -24.32 0.09 -20.48
CA GLN A 32 -23.97 -0.38 -19.14
C GLN A 32 -22.55 0.05 -18.72
N ASP A 33 -21.62 0.10 -19.66
CA ASP A 33 -20.24 0.55 -19.45
C ASP A 33 -20.18 2.07 -19.25
N ILE A 34 -20.98 2.83 -20.01
CA ILE A 34 -21.07 4.29 -19.87
C ILE A 34 -21.59 4.68 -18.47
N ARG A 35 -22.56 3.93 -17.92
CA ARG A 35 -23.07 4.15 -16.55
C ARG A 35 -21.99 3.85 -15.50
N SER A 36 -21.24 2.78 -15.70
CA SER A 36 -20.14 2.39 -14.81
C SER A 36 -19.02 3.42 -14.83
N LEU A 37 -18.64 3.92 -16.00
CA LEU A 37 -17.65 5.00 -16.15
C LEU A 37 -18.10 6.31 -15.50
N LYS A 38 -19.40 6.66 -15.60
CA LYS A 38 -19.95 7.82 -14.87
C LYS A 38 -19.81 7.67 -13.36
N ILE A 39 -20.09 6.49 -12.83
CA ILE A 39 -19.94 6.22 -11.38
C ILE A 39 -18.48 6.33 -10.99
N LEU A 40 -17.56 5.69 -11.72
CA LEU A 40 -16.11 5.76 -11.48
C LEU A 40 -15.60 7.21 -11.52
N ARG A 41 -16.13 8.03 -12.43
CA ARG A 41 -15.81 9.46 -12.53
C ARG A 41 -16.33 10.25 -11.32
N THR A 42 -17.55 9.98 -10.86
CA THR A 42 -18.10 10.62 -9.64
C THR A 42 -17.35 10.19 -8.38
N THR A 43 -16.94 8.92 -8.30
CA THR A 43 -16.23 8.36 -7.14
C THR A 43 -14.71 8.31 -7.34
N ARG A 44 -14.15 9.11 -8.25
CA ARG A 44 -12.73 9.10 -8.59
C ARG A 44 -11.77 9.16 -7.39
N PRO A 45 -11.99 9.95 -6.33
CA PRO A 45 -11.07 9.97 -5.18
C PRO A 45 -11.12 8.68 -4.33
N ALA A 46 -12.16 7.86 -4.46
CA ALA A 46 -12.31 6.63 -3.70
C ALA A 46 -11.81 5.39 -4.47
N VAL A 47 -11.50 5.52 -5.77
CA VAL A 47 -11.09 4.41 -6.63
C VAL A 47 -9.62 4.56 -6.96
N ALA A 48 -8.83 3.56 -6.58
CA ALA A 48 -7.43 3.45 -6.99
C ALA A 48 -7.36 2.96 -8.45
N ILE A 49 -6.66 3.71 -9.31
CA ILE A 49 -6.37 3.31 -10.69
C ILE A 49 -4.85 3.11 -10.80
N GLY A 50 -4.42 1.91 -11.22
CA GLY A 50 -3.02 1.60 -11.45
C GLY A 50 -2.13 1.73 -10.21
N GLU A 51 -1.06 2.52 -10.34
CA GLU A 51 -0.04 2.74 -9.30
C GLU A 51 -0.10 4.14 -8.66
N GLU A 52 -1.24 4.82 -8.72
CA GLU A 52 -1.41 6.13 -8.07
C GLU A 52 -1.05 6.09 -6.57
N PRO A 53 -0.44 7.17 -6.05
CA PRO A 53 -0.05 7.23 -4.64
C PRO A 53 -1.30 7.08 -3.79
N LEU A 54 -1.29 6.04 -2.95
CA LEU A 54 -2.42 5.71 -2.10
C LEU A 54 -2.59 6.81 -1.05
N PHE A 55 -3.84 7.19 -0.81
CA PHE A 55 -4.17 8.05 0.32
C PHE A 55 -3.70 7.38 1.61
N LYS A 56 -2.93 8.12 2.43
CA LYS A 56 -2.64 7.74 3.81
C LYS A 56 -3.77 8.25 4.71
N ILE A 57 -4.41 7.33 5.42
CA ILE A 57 -5.49 7.63 6.35
C ILE A 57 -4.85 8.19 7.63
N ARG A 58 -4.87 9.52 7.76
CA ARG A 58 -4.28 10.20 8.93
C ARG A 58 -5.04 9.85 10.21
N GLY A 59 -4.30 9.57 11.28
CA GLY A 59 -4.84 9.37 12.63
C GLY A 59 -5.24 7.94 12.98
N HIS A 60 -4.91 6.97 12.12
CA HIS A 60 -5.12 5.54 12.36
C HIS A 60 -3.80 4.80 12.59
N ASP A 61 -2.89 5.41 13.35
CA ASP A 61 -1.67 4.76 13.79
C ASP A 61 -1.99 3.53 14.66
N ILE A 62 -1.26 2.44 14.44
CA ILE A 62 -1.46 1.18 15.16
C ILE A 62 -0.38 1.05 16.22
N ASP A 63 -0.80 1.06 17.48
CA ASP A 63 0.06 0.72 18.61
C ASP A 63 0.22 -0.79 18.74
N VAL A 64 1.46 -1.26 18.65
CA VAL A 64 1.81 -2.67 18.83
C VAL A 64 2.41 -2.87 20.22
N TYR A 65 1.72 -3.64 21.06
CA TYR A 65 2.18 -3.95 22.41
C TYR A 65 3.01 -5.24 22.44
N LEU A 66 4.14 -5.20 23.15
CA LEU A 66 4.99 -6.36 23.39
C LEU A 66 4.80 -6.86 24.83
N ASP A 67 4.88 -8.17 25.02
CA ASP A 67 4.84 -8.83 26.34
C ASP A 67 6.20 -8.78 27.07
N VAL A 68 7.22 -8.19 26.44
CA VAL A 68 8.58 -8.04 26.99
C VAL A 68 8.95 -6.57 27.13
N GLU A 69 9.57 -6.24 28.26
CA GLU A 69 10.11 -4.91 28.52
C GLU A 69 11.55 -4.78 28.03
N ARG A 70 12.04 -3.54 27.96
CA ARG A 70 13.44 -3.27 27.60
C ARG A 70 14.37 -3.65 28.75
N PRO A 71 15.57 -4.19 28.48
CA PRO A 71 16.16 -4.43 27.16
C PRO A 71 15.59 -5.68 26.47
N TYR A 72 15.34 -5.57 25.16
CA TYR A 72 14.79 -6.68 24.37
C TYR A 72 15.76 -7.84 24.21
N THR A 73 15.21 -9.05 24.09
CA THR A 73 16.00 -10.28 23.93
C THR A 73 16.79 -10.28 22.62
N ALA A 74 17.94 -10.96 22.59
CA ALA A 74 18.73 -11.14 21.38
C ALA A 74 17.94 -11.81 20.23
N MET A 75 16.84 -12.53 20.54
CA MET A 75 15.99 -13.12 19.49
C MET A 75 15.25 -12.08 18.65
N LEU A 76 15.03 -10.87 19.18
CA LEU A 76 14.42 -9.74 18.48
C LEU A 76 15.44 -8.95 17.65
N ARG A 77 16.74 -9.24 17.79
CA ARG A 77 17.83 -8.63 17.04
C ARG A 77 18.55 -9.68 16.21
N ARG A 78 17.97 -10.02 15.06
CA ARG A 78 18.52 -11.03 14.16
C ARG A 78 19.37 -10.40 13.04
N PRO A 79 20.50 -11.02 12.67
CA PRO A 79 21.24 -10.63 11.48
C PRO A 79 20.48 -11.03 10.21
N PRO A 80 20.78 -10.41 9.06
CA PRO A 80 20.30 -10.85 7.75
C PRO A 80 20.65 -12.32 7.49
N TYR A 81 19.77 -13.04 6.78
CA TYR A 81 20.08 -14.38 6.33
C TYR A 81 21.13 -14.35 5.21
N PRO A 82 21.97 -15.40 5.08
CA PRO A 82 22.87 -15.52 3.94
C PRO A 82 22.06 -15.77 2.67
N GLU A 83 22.26 -14.92 1.67
CA GLU A 83 21.49 -14.94 0.42
C GLU A 83 22.40 -15.10 -0.79
N SER A 84 21.82 -15.63 -1.87
CA SER A 84 22.48 -15.69 -3.18
C SER A 84 22.69 -14.28 -3.75
N LEU A 85 23.62 -14.15 -4.70
CA LEU A 85 23.84 -12.87 -5.39
C LEU A 85 22.61 -12.40 -6.16
N GLU A 86 21.84 -13.32 -6.73
CA GLU A 86 20.60 -13.01 -7.46
C GLU A 86 19.53 -12.49 -6.51
N THR A 87 19.31 -13.18 -5.39
CA THR A 87 18.36 -12.75 -4.36
C THR A 87 18.72 -11.38 -3.81
N ARG A 88 20.02 -11.14 -3.57
CA ARG A 88 20.49 -9.85 -3.03
C ARG A 88 20.22 -8.69 -3.97
N LYS A 89 20.38 -8.87 -5.28
CA LYS A 89 20.03 -7.84 -6.28
C LYS A 89 18.55 -7.48 -6.23
N GLU A 90 17.68 -8.48 -6.09
CA GLU A 90 16.24 -8.25 -5.96
C GLU A 90 15.90 -7.55 -4.64
N ILE A 91 16.54 -7.92 -3.53
CA ILE A 91 16.39 -7.22 -2.25
C ILE A 91 16.78 -5.74 -2.40
N GLU A 92 17.93 -5.46 -3.01
CA GLU A 92 18.41 -4.08 -3.21
C GLU A 92 17.46 -3.28 -4.11
N LYS A 93 16.89 -3.90 -5.15
CA LYS A 93 15.86 -3.29 -6.00
C LYS A 93 14.63 -2.87 -5.18
N HIS A 94 14.04 -3.78 -4.41
CA HIS A 94 12.87 -3.47 -3.57
C HIS A 94 13.19 -2.42 -2.49
N ILE A 95 14.37 -2.47 -1.86
CA ILE A 95 14.80 -1.50 -0.86
C ILE A 95 14.93 -0.08 -1.43
N ASN A 96 15.22 0.07 -2.72
CA ASN A 96 15.30 1.37 -3.38
C ASN A 96 13.92 1.89 -3.81
N GLU A 97 12.98 1.02 -4.19
CA GLU A 97 11.62 1.39 -4.63
C GLU A 97 10.68 1.73 -3.45
N LEU A 98 10.78 1.02 -2.33
CA LEU A 98 9.87 1.19 -1.18
C LEU A 98 9.94 2.59 -0.50
N PRO A 99 11.11 3.25 -0.38
CA PRO A 99 11.20 4.62 0.13
C PRO A 99 10.57 5.66 -0.79
N GLU A 100 10.64 5.47 -2.11
CA GLU A 100 10.01 6.38 -3.08
C GLU A 100 8.48 6.39 -2.92
N ARG A 101 7.92 5.26 -2.50
CA ARG A 101 6.50 5.08 -2.18
C ARG A 101 6.13 5.47 -0.74
N ASP A 102 7.10 5.95 0.05
CA ASP A 102 6.93 6.34 1.44
C ASP A 102 6.38 5.21 2.35
N PHE A 103 6.74 3.95 2.03
CA PHE A 103 6.39 2.76 2.82
C PHE A 103 7.44 2.44 3.87
N ILE A 104 8.70 2.77 3.61
CA ILE A 104 9.81 2.58 4.54
C ILE A 104 10.66 3.85 4.61
N ARG A 105 11.31 4.06 5.76
CA ARG A 105 12.22 5.18 5.98
C ARG A 105 13.59 4.66 6.40
N LYS A 106 14.66 5.32 5.93
CA LYS A 106 16.01 5.09 6.45
C LYS A 106 16.11 5.62 7.88
N ILE A 107 16.55 4.76 8.78
CA ILE A 107 16.81 5.11 10.18
C ILE A 107 18.14 5.86 10.24
N GLY A 108 18.14 7.02 10.92
CA GLY A 108 19.34 7.86 11.04
C GLY A 108 20.35 7.30 12.03
N HIS A 109 21.61 7.76 11.94
CA HIS A 109 22.69 7.35 12.84
C HIS A 109 22.40 7.62 14.33
N ASN A 110 21.51 8.56 14.62
CA ASN A 110 21.15 8.96 15.99
C ASN A 110 20.05 8.08 16.61
N GLU A 111 19.40 7.21 15.84
CA GLU A 111 18.33 6.32 16.30
C GLU A 111 18.89 4.93 16.61
N VAL A 112 18.73 4.46 17.85
CA VAL A 112 19.16 3.11 18.25
C VAL A 112 18.08 2.10 17.84
N MET A 113 18.45 1.13 17.00
CA MET A 113 17.58 0.01 16.64
C MET A 113 17.72 -1.15 17.61
N GLU A 114 16.70 -1.34 18.43
CA GLU A 114 16.66 -2.42 19.42
C GLU A 114 16.03 -3.71 18.85
N ILE A 115 15.26 -3.61 17.77
CA ILE A 115 14.59 -4.72 17.09
C ILE A 115 15.02 -4.74 15.63
N THR A 116 15.54 -5.86 15.15
CA THR A 116 15.93 -6.06 13.75
C THR A 116 15.42 -7.38 13.23
N LYS A 117 14.90 -7.37 12.01
CA LYS A 117 14.40 -8.57 11.34
C LYS A 117 15.09 -8.80 10.01
N PRO A 118 15.49 -10.04 9.73
CA PRO A 118 15.96 -10.39 8.40
C PRO A 118 14.79 -10.35 7.42
N VAL A 119 15.15 -10.11 6.17
CA VAL A 119 14.25 -10.04 5.04
C VAL A 119 14.65 -11.11 4.04
N LEU A 120 13.65 -11.65 3.35
CA LEU A 120 13.77 -12.73 2.38
C LEU A 120 13.04 -12.32 1.10
N ILE A 121 13.40 -12.91 -0.03
CA ILE A 121 12.62 -12.80 -1.27
C ILE A 121 11.78 -14.05 -1.44
N THR A 122 10.52 -13.84 -1.76
CA THR A 122 9.61 -14.89 -2.21
C THR A 122 9.29 -14.67 -3.68
N TRP A 123 9.32 -15.73 -4.46
CA TRP A 123 8.98 -15.69 -5.88
C TRP A 123 7.56 -16.21 -6.08
N ASP A 124 6.73 -15.43 -6.75
CA ASP A 124 5.35 -15.82 -7.08
C ASP A 124 5.02 -15.40 -8.51
N TYR A 125 4.60 -16.35 -9.35
CA TYR A 125 4.29 -16.14 -10.77
C TYR A 125 5.31 -15.28 -11.55
N GLY A 126 6.60 -15.44 -11.27
CA GLY A 126 7.69 -14.68 -11.91
C GLY A 126 7.95 -13.30 -11.33
N LYS A 127 7.24 -12.89 -10.28
CA LYS A 127 7.45 -11.65 -9.54
C LYS A 127 8.17 -11.92 -8.22
N SER A 128 9.17 -11.10 -7.90
CA SER A 128 9.83 -11.09 -6.60
C SER A 128 9.04 -10.23 -5.61
N GLY A 129 8.87 -10.74 -4.39
CA GLY A 129 8.25 -10.02 -3.27
C GLY A 129 9.18 -10.00 -2.06
N LEU A 130 9.33 -8.83 -1.44
CA LEU A 130 10.12 -8.64 -0.23
C LEU A 130 9.30 -9.06 1.01
N CYS A 131 9.77 -10.07 1.75
CA CYS A 131 9.11 -10.61 2.93
C CYS A 131 9.97 -10.48 4.20
N GLY A 132 9.48 -9.80 5.22
CA GLY A 132 10.13 -9.74 6.54
C GLY A 132 9.83 -10.97 7.39
N ASP A 133 10.81 -11.48 8.14
CA ASP A 133 10.60 -12.58 9.08
C ASP A 133 10.10 -12.08 10.44
N PHE A 134 8.77 -11.98 10.58
CA PHE A 134 8.12 -11.52 11.81
C PHE A 134 7.91 -12.61 12.87
N ARG A 135 8.24 -13.88 12.59
CA ARG A 135 8.00 -15.00 13.51
C ARG A 135 8.58 -14.78 14.91
N PRO A 136 9.80 -14.24 15.08
CA PRO A 136 10.33 -13.97 16.41
C PRO A 136 9.57 -12.86 17.13
N LEU A 137 9.18 -11.78 16.43
CA LEU A 137 8.41 -10.69 17.04
C LEU A 137 7.02 -11.16 17.45
N ASN A 138 6.33 -11.91 16.58
CA ASN A 138 4.97 -12.36 16.85
C ASN A 138 4.86 -13.22 18.12
N LYS A 139 5.95 -13.86 18.57
CA LYS A 139 5.99 -14.60 19.85
C LYS A 139 5.96 -13.70 21.08
N TYR A 140 6.40 -12.45 20.93
CA TYR A 140 6.47 -11.46 21.98
C TYR A 140 5.43 -10.34 21.78
N THR A 141 4.61 -10.40 20.74
CA THR A 141 3.54 -9.44 20.48
C THR A 141 2.26 -9.90 21.17
N LYS A 142 1.66 -8.99 21.94
CA LYS A 142 0.36 -9.23 22.56
C LYS A 142 -0.68 -9.41 21.47
N ALA A 143 -1.34 -10.56 21.46
CA ALA A 143 -2.37 -10.85 20.46
C ALA A 143 -3.55 -9.88 20.59
N ASP A 144 -3.90 -9.22 19.49
CA ASP A 144 -5.17 -8.52 19.38
C ASP A 144 -6.32 -9.54 19.42
N ARG A 145 -7.27 -9.33 20.32
CA ARG A 145 -8.41 -10.23 20.54
C ARG A 145 -9.64 -9.82 19.72
N TYR A 146 -9.50 -8.90 18.77
CA TYR A 146 -10.57 -8.59 17.84
C TYR A 146 -10.85 -9.78 16.91
N SER A 147 -12.00 -10.42 17.09
CA SER A 147 -12.36 -11.59 16.28
C SER A 147 -12.75 -11.16 14.87
N ILE A 148 -11.97 -11.56 13.87
CA ILE A 148 -12.39 -11.48 12.47
C ILE A 148 -13.61 -12.40 12.31
N PRO A 149 -14.74 -11.90 11.77
CA PRO A 149 -15.93 -12.71 11.59
C PRO A 149 -15.65 -13.91 10.68
N ARG A 150 -16.18 -15.08 11.04
CA ARG A 150 -16.06 -16.28 10.19
C ARG A 150 -16.76 -16.04 8.86
N ILE A 151 -16.18 -16.56 7.78
CA ILE A 151 -16.73 -16.42 6.42
C ILE A 151 -18.21 -16.85 6.33
N LEU A 152 -18.60 -17.93 7.02
CA LEU A 152 -19.99 -18.42 7.03
C LEU A 152 -20.98 -17.38 7.59
N HIS A 153 -20.58 -16.65 8.64
CA HIS A 153 -21.45 -15.63 9.24
C HIS A 153 -21.62 -14.43 8.31
N ALA A 154 -20.57 -14.08 7.56
CA ALA A 154 -20.65 -13.06 6.52
C ALA A 154 -21.53 -13.51 5.35
N LEU A 155 -21.42 -14.78 4.95
CA LEU A 155 -22.21 -15.36 3.84
C LEU A 155 -23.71 -15.46 4.17
N ASP A 156 -24.11 -15.81 5.39
CA ASP A 156 -25.54 -15.83 5.78
C ASP A 156 -26.20 -14.46 5.61
N LYS A 157 -25.46 -13.40 5.98
CA LYS A 157 -25.92 -12.01 5.80
C LYS A 157 -26.00 -11.63 4.32
N LEU A 158 -25.02 -12.06 3.52
CA LEU A 158 -25.00 -11.82 2.07
C LEU A 158 -26.11 -12.58 1.34
N ALA A 159 -26.43 -13.80 1.76
CA ALA A 159 -27.46 -14.65 1.13
C ALA A 159 -28.87 -14.04 1.21
N LYS A 160 -29.13 -13.17 2.18
CA LYS A 160 -30.37 -12.41 2.32
C LYS A 160 -30.43 -11.18 1.40
N GLY A 161 -29.31 -10.82 0.77
CA GLY A 161 -29.22 -9.68 -0.13
C GLY A 161 -29.72 -10.00 -1.55
N LYS A 162 -30.54 -9.12 -2.12
CA LYS A 162 -30.99 -9.21 -3.52
C LYS A 162 -29.92 -8.79 -4.53
N TYR A 163 -29.04 -7.87 -4.13
CA TYR A 163 -27.92 -7.36 -4.93
C TYR A 163 -26.68 -7.31 -4.04
N VAL A 164 -25.55 -7.79 -4.55
CA VAL A 164 -24.28 -7.81 -3.82
C VAL A 164 -23.23 -7.07 -4.64
N THR A 165 -22.52 -6.14 -3.99
CA THR A 165 -21.39 -5.44 -4.57
C THR A 165 -20.13 -5.84 -3.81
N LYS A 166 -19.08 -6.22 -4.53
CA LYS A 166 -17.77 -6.55 -3.96
C LYS A 166 -16.80 -5.42 -4.27
N MET A 167 -16.18 -4.87 -3.23
CA MET A 167 -15.10 -3.89 -3.35
C MET A 167 -13.88 -4.43 -2.61
N ASN A 168 -12.69 -4.23 -3.18
CA ASN A 168 -11.42 -4.62 -2.55
C ASN A 168 -10.56 -3.37 -2.36
N TYR A 169 -9.82 -3.32 -1.25
CA TYR A 169 -8.84 -2.27 -1.01
C TYR A 169 -7.52 -2.61 -1.74
N MET A 170 -6.95 -1.62 -2.43
CA MET A 170 -5.64 -1.75 -3.06
C MET A 170 -4.53 -1.48 -2.03
N LYS A 171 -3.68 -2.48 -1.77
CA LYS A 171 -2.56 -2.41 -0.81
C LYS A 171 -3.00 -1.88 0.58
N GLY A 172 -4.13 -2.36 1.11
CA GLY A 172 -4.75 -1.82 2.34
C GLY A 172 -3.82 -1.71 3.56
N PHE A 173 -2.84 -2.60 3.72
CA PHE A 173 -1.87 -2.52 4.84
C PHE A 173 -0.93 -1.31 4.78
N HIS A 174 -0.75 -0.70 3.60
CA HIS A 174 0.14 0.44 3.39
C HIS A 174 -0.61 1.78 3.31
N GLN A 175 -1.90 1.79 3.67
CA GLN A 175 -2.76 2.99 3.63
C GLN A 175 -2.84 3.72 4.97
N ASN A 176 -2.15 3.27 6.02
CA ASN A 176 -2.07 3.98 7.29
C ASN A 176 -1.01 5.08 7.26
#